data_AF-A0A7C9CMI6-F1
#
_entry.id   AF-A0A7C9CMI6-F1
#
_cell.length_a   1.000
_cell.length_b   1.000
_cell.length_c   1.000
_cell.angle_alpha   90.00
_cell.angle_beta   90.00
_cell.angle_gamma   90.00
#
_symmetry.space_group_name_H-M   'P 1'
#
loop_
_entity.id
_entity.type
_entity.pdbx_description
1 polymer ?
#
loop_
_entity_poly.entity_id
_entity_poly.type
_entity_poly.pdbx_seq_one_letter_code
_entity_poly.pdbx_strand_id
1 'polypeptide(L)'
;KVKAAYPLVVAVLPDVPEEHRRMLVAQGCIVREIEPVYPPENYECQYAHAYYVINYSKLRIWEFVEFEKMIYLDGDIQVYENIDHLFDLPDGYFYAVLD
;
A
#
# COMPACT_ATOMS: atom_id res chain seq x y z
N LYS A 1 5.05 -14.75 12.95
CA LYS A 1 5.04 -13.27 12.84
C LYS A 1 6.39 -12.74 13.32
N VAL A 2 7.03 -11.83 12.58
CA VAL A 2 8.37 -11.28 12.88
C VAL A 2 8.41 -10.25 14.03
N LYS A 3 7.33 -10.15 14.83
CA LYS A 3 7.18 -9.23 15.97
C LYS A 3 7.39 -7.75 15.60
N ALA A 4 6.76 -7.30 14.52
CA ALA A 4 6.72 -5.87 14.18
C ALA A 4 6.09 -5.05 15.31
N ALA A 5 6.68 -3.91 15.64
CA ALA A 5 6.15 -2.96 16.62
C ALA A 5 5.00 -2.11 16.06
N TYR A 6 4.96 -1.95 14.73
CA TYR A 6 4.02 -1.10 14.02
C TYR A 6 2.86 -1.91 13.39
N PRO A 7 1.67 -1.31 13.24
CA PRO A 7 0.51 -2.00 12.67
C PRO A 7 0.70 -2.27 11.17
N LEU A 8 0.16 -3.40 10.69
CA LEU A 8 0.08 -3.68 9.26
C LEU A 8 -1.24 -3.16 8.71
N VAL A 9 -1.16 -2.18 7.81
CA VAL A 9 -2.31 -1.62 7.09
C VAL A 9 -2.37 -2.24 5.71
N VAL A 10 -3.54 -2.75 5.32
CA VAL A 10 -3.76 -3.33 3.99
C VAL A 10 -4.81 -2.51 3.26
N ALA A 11 -4.37 -1.81 2.23
CA ALA A 11 -5.26 -1.11 1.30
C ALA A 11 -5.94 -2.12 0.37
N VAL A 12 -7.26 -2.06 0.27
CA VAL A 12 -8.07 -2.98 -0.55
C VAL A 12 -8.97 -2.18 -1.49
N LEU A 13 -9.13 -2.67 -2.71
CA LEU A 13 -10.12 -2.14 -3.65
C LEU A 13 -11.51 -2.73 -3.38
N PRO A 14 -12.60 -2.06 -3.81
CA PRO A 14 -13.98 -2.49 -3.55
C PRO A 14 -14.30 -3.91 -4.04
N ASP A 15 -13.58 -4.40 -5.05
CA ASP A 15 -13.74 -5.73 -5.64
C ASP A 15 -13.13 -6.89 -4.82
N VAL A 16 -12.31 -6.59 -3.80
CA VAL A 16 -11.78 -7.60 -2.89
C VAL A 16 -12.91 -8.21 -2.06
N PRO A 17 -13.16 -9.52 -2.13
CA PRO A 17 -14.29 -10.13 -1.45
C PRO A 17 -14.24 -9.96 0.07
N GLU A 18 -15.41 -9.79 0.68
CA GLU A 18 -15.59 -9.58 2.12
C GLU A 18 -14.96 -10.71 2.97
N GLU A 19 -14.98 -11.94 2.48
CA GLU A 19 -14.31 -13.07 3.14
C GLU A 19 -12.80 -12.83 3.30
N HIS A 20 -12.12 -12.38 2.25
CA HIS A 20 -10.69 -12.08 2.29
C HIS A 20 -10.37 -10.91 3.23
N ARG A 21 -11.25 -9.90 3.26
CA ARG A 21 -11.12 -8.76 4.20
C ARG A 21 -11.21 -9.22 5.64
N ARG A 22 -12.16 -10.12 5.96
CA ARG A 22 -12.28 -10.72 7.29
C ARG A 22 -11.06 -11.55 7.67
N MET A 23 -10.47 -12.28 6.72
CA MET A 23 -9.22 -13.01 6.96
C MET A 23 -8.08 -12.07 7.34
N LEU A 24 -7.92 -10.94 6.64
CA LEU A 24 -6.91 -9.92 6.97
C LEU A 24 -7.11 -9.35 8.38
N VAL A 25 -8.35 -8.98 8.73
CA VAL A 25 -8.69 -8.49 10.08
C VAL A 25 -8.42 -9.56 11.15
N ALA A 26 -8.79 -10.82 10.89
CA ALA A 26 -8.51 -11.93 11.81
C ALA A 26 -7.01 -12.17 12.02
N GLN A 27 -6.18 -11.82 11.03
CA GLN A 27 -4.73 -11.82 11.16
C GLN A 27 -4.17 -10.58 11.88
N GLY A 28 -5.03 -9.62 12.25
CA GLY A 28 -4.66 -8.40 12.96
C GLY A 28 -4.24 -7.26 12.04
N CYS A 29 -4.56 -7.32 10.74
CA CYS A 29 -4.33 -6.21 9.81
C CYS A 29 -5.43 -5.15 9.98
N ILE A 30 -5.05 -3.89 9.80
CA ILE A 30 -6.00 -2.79 9.63
C ILE A 30 -6.37 -2.75 8.14
N VAL A 31 -7.60 -3.10 7.80
CA VAL A 31 -8.07 -3.05 6.42
C VAL A 31 -8.59 -1.65 6.11
N ARG A 32 -8.05 -1.03 5.05
CA ARG A 32 -8.48 0.27 4.53
C ARG A 32 -9.01 0.09 3.11
N GLU A 33 -10.29 0.36 2.91
CA GLU A 33 -10.82 0.45 1.55
C GLU A 33 -10.33 1.74 0.88
N ILE A 34 -9.90 1.62 -0.38
CA ILE A 34 -9.46 2.74 -1.21
C ILE A 34 -10.24 2.76 -2.52
N GLU A 35 -10.43 3.95 -3.07
CA GLU A 35 -11.06 4.13 -4.37
C GLU A 35 -10.05 3.95 -5.51
N PRO A 36 -10.43 3.29 -6.62
CA PRO A 36 -9.56 3.17 -7.78
C PRO A 36 -9.12 4.55 -8.31
N VAL A 37 -7.91 4.61 -8.85
CA VAL A 37 -7.37 5.82 -9.52
C VAL A 37 -7.42 5.61 -11.02
N TYR A 38 -8.33 6.33 -11.68
CA TYR A 38 -8.43 6.36 -13.13
C TYR A 38 -7.65 7.54 -13.71
N PRO A 39 -7.00 7.38 -14.88
CA PRO A 39 -6.45 8.52 -15.58
C PRO A 39 -7.59 9.48 -16.02
N PRO A 40 -7.32 10.80 -16.14
CA PRO A 40 -8.31 11.76 -16.60
C PRO A 40 -8.83 11.43 -18.01
N GLU A 41 -10.15 11.45 -18.21
CA GLU A 41 -10.80 11.15 -19.50
C GLU A 41 -10.34 12.08 -20.64
N ASN A 42 -9.94 13.31 -20.30
CA ASN A 42 -9.69 14.39 -21.25
C ASN A 42 -8.25 14.43 -21.78
N TYR A 43 -7.39 13.54 -21.29
CA TYR A 43 -6.00 13.44 -21.70
C TYR A 43 -5.77 12.05 -22.28
N GLU A 44 -5.62 11.96 -23.61
CA GLU A 44 -4.78 10.92 -24.21
C GLU A 44 -3.34 11.17 -23.76
N CYS A 45 -3.05 10.85 -22.50
CA CYS A 45 -1.71 10.92 -21.99
C CYS A 45 -0.94 9.77 -22.63
N GLN A 46 0.08 10.07 -23.44
CA GLN A 46 0.96 9.07 -24.06
C GLN A 46 1.56 8.09 -23.05
N TYR A 47 1.52 8.42 -21.75
CA TYR A 47 2.11 7.67 -20.66
C TYR A 47 1.10 7.19 -19.60
N ALA A 48 -0.17 7.59 -19.69
CA ALA A 48 -1.20 7.17 -18.72
C ALA A 48 -2.31 6.39 -19.41
N HIS A 49 -2.41 5.10 -19.10
CA HIS A 49 -3.35 4.19 -19.73
C HIS A 49 -4.34 3.62 -18.71
N ALA A 50 -5.61 3.51 -19.10
CA ALA A 50 -6.68 3.05 -18.22
C ALA A 50 -6.46 1.64 -17.63
N TYR A 51 -5.74 0.77 -18.33
CA TYR A 51 -5.46 -0.58 -17.85
C TYR A 51 -4.44 -0.63 -16.68
N TYR A 52 -3.76 0.48 -16.37
CA TYR A 52 -2.88 0.62 -15.20
C TYR A 52 -3.62 1.11 -13.95
N VAL A 53 -4.96 1.09 -13.93
CA VAL A 53 -5.78 1.51 -12.79
C VAL A 53 -5.31 0.91 -11.46
N ILE A 54 -4.92 -0.37 -11.44
CA ILE A 54 -4.42 -1.05 -10.23
C ILE A 54 -3.10 -0.41 -9.78
N ASN A 55 -2.16 -0.16 -10.70
CA ASN A 55 -0.88 0.48 -10.40
C ASN A 55 -1.07 1.91 -9.88
N TYR A 56 -1.97 2.70 -10.49
CA TYR A 56 -2.25 4.05 -10.02
C TYR A 56 -2.92 4.04 -8.65
N SER A 57 -3.77 3.06 -8.38
CA SER A 57 -4.45 2.94 -7.09
C SER A 57 -3.49 2.69 -5.93
N LYS A 58 -2.28 2.15 -6.19
CA LYS A 58 -1.20 2.07 -5.17
C LYS A 58 -0.85 3.45 -4.60
N LEU A 59 -1.00 4.53 -5.37
CA LEU A 59 -0.69 5.89 -4.91
C LEU A 59 -1.65 6.41 -3.82
N ARG A 60 -2.80 5.75 -3.60
CA ARG A 60 -3.74 6.10 -2.52
C ARG A 60 -3.12 5.98 -1.14
N ILE A 61 -2.02 5.23 -0.98
CA ILE A 61 -1.29 5.15 0.29
C ILE A 61 -0.81 6.54 0.77
N TRP A 62 -0.60 7.50 -0.12
CA TRP A 62 -0.26 8.89 0.26
C TRP A 62 -1.41 9.68 0.87
N GLU A 63 -2.63 9.16 0.81
CA GLU A 63 -3.77 9.77 1.51
C GLU A 63 -3.87 9.30 2.97
N PHE A 64 -3.04 8.34 3.41
CA PHE A 64 -3.05 7.84 4.78
C PHE A 64 -2.29 8.77 5.73
N VAL A 65 -2.75 10.02 5.78
CA VAL A 65 -2.13 11.13 6.52
C VAL A 65 -2.24 10.99 8.04
N GLU A 66 -2.91 9.95 8.54
CA GLU A 66 -2.85 9.56 9.95
C GLU A 66 -1.49 8.97 10.36
N PHE A 67 -0.63 8.60 9.40
CA PHE A 67 0.70 8.08 9.65
C PHE A 67 1.77 9.10 9.28
N GLU A 68 2.77 9.27 10.15
CA GLU A 68 3.93 10.14 9.90
C GLU A 68 4.95 9.50 8.95
N LYS A 69 5.09 8.17 8.99
CA LYS A 69 6.02 7.39 8.17
C LYS A 69 5.40 6.04 7.82
N MET A 70 5.65 5.55 6.61
CA MET A 70 5.16 4.27 6.12
C MET A 70 6.25 3.52 5.36
N ILE A 71 6.25 2.18 5.49
CA ILE A 71 6.98 1.27 4.61
C ILE A 71 5.95 0.62 3.70
N TYR A 72 6.07 0.84 2.40
CA TYR A 72 5.23 0.19 1.41
C TYR A 72 5.83 -1.17 1.03
N LEU A 73 4.98 -2.20 1.03
CA LEU A 73 5.30 -3.54 0.55
C LEU A 73 4.25 -3.96 -0.46
N ASP A 74 4.66 -4.50 -1.61
CA ASP A 74 3.72 -5.08 -2.56
C ASP A 74 3.09 -6.37 -2.03
N GLY A 75 1.92 -6.72 -2.56
CA GLY A 75 1.13 -7.88 -2.09
C GLY A 75 1.77 -9.25 -2.36
N ASP A 76 2.86 -9.28 -3.12
CA ASP A 76 3.67 -10.46 -3.45
C ASP A 76 5.00 -10.51 -2.67
N ILE A 77 5.22 -9.59 -1.71
CA ILE A 77 6.41 -9.55 -0.87
C ILE A 77 6.25 -10.43 0.36
N GLN A 78 7.27 -11.23 0.65
CA GLN A 78 7.38 -12.01 1.89
C GLN A 78 8.54 -11.52 2.75
N VAL A 79 8.22 -11.14 3.99
CA VAL A 79 9.20 -10.65 4.97
C VAL A 79 9.61 -11.79 5.91
N TYR A 80 10.91 -12.11 5.95
CA TYR A 80 11.47 -13.20 6.76
C TYR A 80 11.94 -12.75 8.15
N GLU A 81 12.39 -11.50 8.28
CA GLU A 81 12.93 -10.92 9.52
C GLU A 81 12.26 -9.57 9.82
N ASN A 82 12.40 -9.08 11.05
CA ASN A 82 11.85 -7.77 11.40
C ASN A 82 12.57 -6.65 10.64
N ILE A 83 11.81 -5.77 9.98
CA ILE A 83 12.33 -4.65 9.18
C ILE A 83 12.02 -3.28 9.79
N ASP A 84 11.65 -3.22 11.07
CA ASP A 84 11.26 -1.97 11.75
C ASP A 84 12.40 -0.95 11.78
N HIS A 85 13.65 -1.41 11.71
CA HIS A 85 14.85 -0.56 11.60
C HIS A 85 14.83 0.37 10.37
N LEU A 86 14.03 0.07 9.35
CA LEU A 86 13.85 0.96 8.20
C LEU A 86 13.12 2.27 8.58
N PHE A 87 12.33 2.27 9.66
CA PHE A 87 11.72 3.49 10.19
C PHE A 87 12.74 4.44 10.85
N ASP A 88 13.95 3.97 11.17
CA ASP A 88 15.04 4.79 11.74
C ASP A 88 15.71 5.68 10.68
N LEU A 89 15.42 5.47 9.39
CA LEU A 89 15.92 6.33 8.32
C LEU A 89 15.33 7.76 8.45
N PRO A 90 16.10 8.81 8.14
CA PRO A 90 15.64 10.20 8.25
C PRO A 90 14.35 10.52 7.48
N ASP A 91 13.52 11.40 8.04
CA ASP A 91 12.28 11.86 7.38
C ASP A 91 12.56 12.75 6.17
N GLY A 92 11.56 12.93 5.31
CA GLY A 92 11.62 13.84 4.16
C GLY A 92 12.31 13.27 2.91
N TYR A 93 12.63 11.97 2.91
CA TYR A 93 13.23 11.27 1.79
C TYR A 93 12.36 10.09 1.34
N PHE A 94 12.47 9.74 0.05
CA PHE A 94 11.91 8.50 -0.50
C PHE A 94 13.03 7.48 -0.63
N TYR A 95 12.99 6.43 0.20
CA TYR A 95 13.96 5.33 0.17
C TYR A 95 13.36 4.14 -0.57
N ALA A 96 14.15 3.56 -1.48
CA ALA A 96 13.80 2.33 -2.18
C ALA A 96 15.08 1.56 -2.53
N VAL A 97 14.95 0.24 -2.69
CA VAL A 97 16.00 -0.61 -3.25
C VAL A 97 15.85 -0.61 -4.77
N LEU A 98 16.98 -0.67 -5.49
CA LEU A 98 16.97 -0.89 -6.93
C LEU A 98 16.48 -2.30 -7.24
N ASP A 99 15.53 -2.41 -8.15
CA ASP A 99 15.07 -3.67 -8.76
C ASP A 99 16.01 -4.10 -9.90
#